data_AF-A0ABC9YR51-F1
#
_entry.id   AF-A0ABC9YR51-F1
#
_cell.length_a   1.000
_cell.length_b   1.000
_cell.length_c   1.000
_cell.angle_alpha   90.00
_cell.angle_beta   90.00
_cell.angle_gamma   90.00
#
_symmetry.space_group_name_H-M   'P 1'
#
loop_
_entity.id
_entity.type
_entity.pdbx_description
1 polymer ?
#
loop_
_entity_poly.entity_id
_entity_poly.type
_entity_poly.pdbx_seq_one_letter_code
_entity_poly.pdbx_strand_id
1 'polypeptide(L)'
;MLDNGRLYVWTVSDSWKVKRVRRNPECTVQPCDFRGKTHGDIVKGSATVLDAAGSERVRDLIKRRYGIMGWVSITLSKVRRGDTGTIGLEIVPA
;
A
#
# COMPACT_ATOMS: atom_id res chain seq x y z
N MET A 1 -4.97 -2.63 -1.84
CA MET A 1 -6.03 -2.54 -2.87
C MET A 1 -5.69 -3.56 -3.92
N LEU A 2 -6.61 -4.48 -4.22
CA LEU A 2 -6.40 -5.47 -5.27
C LEU A 2 -6.78 -4.84 -6.60
N ASP A 3 -5.90 -4.91 -7.59
CA ASP A 3 -6.13 -4.43 -8.96
C ASP A 3 -5.35 -5.34 -9.92
N ASN A 4 -6.03 -5.94 -10.90
CA ASN A 4 -5.45 -6.85 -11.90
C ASN A 4 -4.53 -7.95 -11.31
N GLY A 5 -4.96 -8.59 -10.21
CA GLY A 5 -4.19 -9.66 -9.55
C GLY A 5 -2.99 -9.19 -8.74
N ARG A 6 -2.77 -7.88 -8.61
CA ARG A 6 -1.70 -7.28 -7.80
C ARG A 6 -2.28 -6.57 -6.60
N LEU A 7 -1.57 -6.63 -5.48
CA LEU A 7 -1.96 -5.95 -4.25
C LEU A 7 -1.13 -4.67 -4.07
N TYR A 8 -1.81 -3.53 -4.04
CA TYR A 8 -1.22 -2.23 -3.78
C TYR A 8 -1.37 -1.82 -2.32
N VAL A 9 -0.31 -1.30 -1.71
CA VAL A 9 -0.31 -0.78 -0.34
C VAL A 9 0.20 0.66 -0.35
N TRP A 10 -0.41 1.51 0.47
CA TRP A 10 0.05 2.88 0.69
C TRP A 10 0.53 3.01 2.12
N THR A 11 1.74 3.53 2.30
CA THR A 11 2.37 3.71 3.62
C THR A 11 3.21 4.98 3.63
N VAL A 12 3.64 5.41 4.81
CA VAL A 12 4.60 6.52 4.93
C VAL A 12 6.01 6.07 4.53
N SER A 13 6.72 6.94 3.81
CA SER A 13 7.94 6.61 3.04
C SER A 13 9.11 6.13 3.90
N ASP A 14 9.23 6.62 5.14
CA ASP A 14 10.29 6.25 6.07
C ASP A 14 9.92 5.07 6.99
N SER A 15 8.74 4.47 6.78
CA SER A 15 8.24 3.39 7.64
C SER A 15 9.12 2.15 7.58
N TRP A 16 9.13 1.39 8.67
CA TRP A 16 9.89 0.14 8.75
C TRP A 16 9.47 -0.90 7.70
N LYS A 17 8.23 -0.80 7.20
CA LYS A 17 7.75 -1.63 6.08
C LYS A 17 8.59 -1.40 4.82
N VAL A 18 8.81 -0.13 4.45
CA VAL A 18 9.61 0.24 3.29
C VAL A 18 11.07 -0.19 3.47
N LYS A 19 11.64 0.05 4.64
CA LYS A 19 13.02 -0.38 4.95
C LYS A 19 13.19 -1.91 4.83
N ARG A 20 12.21 -2.68 5.30
CA ARG A 20 12.22 -4.15 5.16
C ARG A 20 12.09 -4.57 3.70
N VAL A 21 11.14 -4.03 2.95
CA VAL A 21 10.94 -4.38 1.52
C VAL A 21 12.20 -4.08 0.69
N ARG A 22 12.87 -2.94 0.96
CA ARG A 22 14.14 -2.61 0.28
C ARG A 22 15.27 -3.59 0.61
N ARG A 23 15.26 -4.19 1.80
CA ARG A 23 16.28 -5.15 2.24
C ARG A 23 15.97 -6.57 1.77
N ASN A 24 14.71 -6.98 1.85
CA ASN A 24 14.21 -8.26 1.39
C ASN A 24 12.79 -8.06 0.81
N PRO A 25 12.59 -8.25 -0.50
CA PRO A 25 11.28 -8.09 -1.12
C PRO A 25 10.32 -9.24 -0.80
N GLU A 26 10.79 -10.40 -0.31
CA GLU A 26 9.93 -11.52 0.03
C GLU A 26 9.00 -11.19 1.20
N CYS A 27 7.71 -11.48 1.02
CA CYS A 27 6.70 -11.21 2.01
C CYS A 27 5.57 -12.26 1.99
N THR A 28 4.80 -12.28 3.08
CA THR A 28 3.54 -12.98 3.16
C THR A 28 2.42 -11.98 3.41
N VAL A 29 1.28 -12.19 2.76
CA VAL A 29 0.08 -11.36 2.93
C VAL A 29 -1.08 -12.24 3.36
N GLN A 30 -1.88 -11.73 4.29
CA GLN A 30 -3.09 -12.37 4.77
C GLN A 30 -4.18 -11.31 4.96
N PRO A 31 -5.44 -11.59 4.58
CA PRO A 31 -6.56 -10.73 4.92
C PRO A 31 -6.72 -10.58 6.44
N CYS A 32 -7.05 -9.37 6.88
CA CYS A 32 -7.38 -9.09 8.27
C CYS A 32 -8.49 -8.05 8.37
N ASP A 33 -9.23 -8.08 9.48
CA ASP A 33 -10.19 -7.03 9.79
C ASP A 33 -9.48 -5.78 10.37
N PHE A 34 -10.26 -4.73 10.61
CA PHE A 34 -9.72 -3.48 11.17
C PHE A 34 -9.11 -3.63 12.58
N ARG A 35 -9.48 -4.69 13.33
CA ARG A 35 -8.91 -5.01 14.64
C ARG A 35 -7.65 -5.86 14.54
N GLY A 36 -7.24 -6.23 13.33
CA GLY A 36 -6.08 -7.08 13.07
C GLY A 36 -6.37 -8.58 13.21
N LYS A 37 -7.64 -8.98 13.35
CA LYS A 37 -8.01 -10.41 13.35
C LYS A 37 -7.86 -10.94 11.93
N THR A 38 -6.92 -11.85 11.75
CA THR A 38 -6.65 -12.49 10.46
C THR A 38 -7.74 -13.48 10.08
N HIS A 39 -7.95 -13.64 8.79
CA HIS A 39 -8.86 -14.62 8.21
C HIS A 39 -8.42 -14.97 6.79
N GLY A 40 -8.85 -16.13 6.30
CA GLY A 40 -8.49 -16.62 4.97
C GLY A 40 -7.01 -17.01 4.81
N ASP A 41 -6.63 -17.24 3.57
CA ASP A 41 -5.36 -17.86 3.22
C ASP A 41 -4.17 -16.90 3.33
N ILE A 42 -3.01 -17.46 3.66
CA ILE A 42 -1.72 -16.79 3.62
C ILE A 42 -1.13 -16.98 2.24
N VAL A 43 -0.82 -15.87 1.56
CA VAL A 43 -0.24 -15.87 0.22
C VAL A 43 1.19 -15.37 0.30
N LYS A 44 2.14 -16.12 -0.28
CA LYS A 44 3.52 -15.65 -0.47
C LYS A 44 3.56 -14.70 -1.66
N GLY A 45 4.41 -13.69 -1.57
CA GLY A 45 4.58 -12.73 -2.65
C GLY A 45 5.87 -11.93 -2.54
N SER A 46 6.11 -11.13 -3.57
CA SER A 46 7.23 -10.20 -3.65
C SER A 46 6.72 -8.77 -3.65
N ALA A 47 7.26 -7.94 -2.76
CA ALA A 47 6.92 -6.54 -2.61
C ALA A 47 7.96 -5.65 -3.29
N THR A 48 7.48 -4.63 -4.01
CA THR A 48 8.32 -3.61 -4.67
C THR A 48 7.89 -2.23 -4.21
N VAL A 49 8.86 -1.39 -3.86
CA VAL A 49 8.63 0.03 -3.56
C VAL A 49 8.46 0.78 -4.88
N LEU A 50 7.33 1.46 -5.05
CA LEU A 50 7.03 2.21 -6.27
C LEU A 50 7.70 3.58 -6.28
N ASP A 51 7.89 4.12 -7.48
CA ASP A 51 8.30 5.49 -7.70
C ASP A 51 7.15 6.49 -7.46
N ALA A 52 7.38 7.77 -7.79
CA ALA A 52 6.39 8.82 -7.61
C ALA A 52 5.12 8.58 -8.44
N ALA A 53 5.27 8.19 -9.71
CA ALA A 53 4.15 7.95 -10.62
C ALA A 53 3.32 6.74 -10.18
N GLY A 54 3.98 5.63 -9.83
CA GLY A 54 3.33 4.46 -9.26
C GLY A 54 2.63 4.77 -7.94
N SER A 55 3.22 5.61 -7.09
CA SER A 55 2.62 6.04 -5.84
C SER A 55 1.36 6.88 -6.04
N GLU A 56 1.33 7.80 -7.02
CA GLU A 56 0.11 8.53 -7.37
C GLU A 56 -0.98 7.61 -7.91
N ARG A 57 -0.62 6.63 -8.77
CA ARG A 57 -1.58 5.61 -9.21
C ARG A 57 -2.19 4.85 -8.03
N VAL A 58 -1.38 4.45 -7.05
CA VAL A 58 -1.88 3.79 -5.84
C VAL A 58 -2.85 4.70 -5.10
N ARG A 59 -2.51 5.98 -4.88
CA ARG A 59 -3.40 6.96 -4.22
C ARG A 59 -4.74 7.07 -4.94
N ASP A 60 -4.75 7.08 -6.27
CA ASP A 60 -5.99 7.14 -7.04
C ASP A 60 -6.82 5.85 -6.92
N LEU A 61 -6.18 4.68 -6.87
CA LEU A 61 -6.87 3.42 -6.55
C LEU A 61 -7.52 3.48 -5.15
N ILE A 62 -6.88 4.11 -4.16
CA ILE A 62 -7.46 4.32 -2.82
C ILE A 62 -8.71 5.22 -2.91
N LYS A 63 -8.59 6.37 -3.57
CA LYS A 63 -9.71 7.31 -3.74
C LYS A 63 -10.89 6.63 -4.41
N ARG A 64 -10.65 5.86 -5.48
CA ARG A 64 -11.69 5.11 -6.20
C ARG A 64 -12.34 4.03 -5.33
N ARG A 65 -11.54 3.27 -4.57
CA ARG A 65 -12.05 2.16 -3.74
C ARG A 65 -12.85 2.63 -2.52
N TYR A 66 -12.42 3.72 -1.89
CA TYR A 66 -13.01 4.20 -0.62
C TYR A 66 -13.82 5.49 -0.77
N GLY A 67 -14.04 5.97 -2.01
CA GLY A 67 -14.83 7.16 -2.30
C GLY A 67 -14.37 8.40 -1.52
N ILE A 68 -15.31 9.10 -0.90
CA ILE A 68 -15.08 10.31 -0.12
C ILE A 68 -14.05 10.07 1.00
N MET A 69 -14.14 8.94 1.71
CA MET A 69 -13.20 8.62 2.79
C MET A 69 -11.76 8.45 2.26
N GLY A 70 -11.62 7.80 1.10
CA GLY A 70 -10.33 7.69 0.42
C GLY A 70 -9.78 9.04 -0.01
N TRP A 71 -10.63 9.88 -0.60
CA TRP A 71 -10.27 11.25 -1.00
C TRP A 71 -9.80 12.09 0.19
N VAL A 72 -10.58 12.16 1.27
CA VAL A 72 -10.20 12.91 2.49
C VAL A 72 -8.87 12.39 3.05
N SER A 73 -8.71 11.06 3.15
CA SER A 73 -7.50 10.45 3.71
C SER A 73 -6.24 10.80 2.91
N ILE A 74 -6.30 10.74 1.57
CA ILE A 74 -5.17 11.10 0.72
C ILE A 74 -4.90 12.61 0.78
N THR A 75 -5.92 13.44 0.63
CA THR A 75 -5.76 14.90 0.62
C THR A 75 -5.17 15.41 1.93
N LEU A 76 -5.69 14.95 3.07
CA LEU A 76 -5.16 15.33 4.39
C LEU A 76 -3.71 14.85 4.57
N SER A 77 -3.38 13.66 4.06
CA SER A 77 -2.00 13.17 4.11
C SER A 77 -1.05 13.99 3.23
N LYS A 78 -1.47 14.43 2.03
CA LYS A 78 -0.66 15.30 1.16
C LYS A 78 -0.43 16.66 1.80
N VAL A 79 -1.47 17.26 2.41
CA VAL A 79 -1.33 18.52 3.18
C VAL A 79 -0.35 18.36 4.34
N ARG A 80 -0.44 17.27 5.11
CA ARG A 80 0.37 17.10 6.32
C ARG A 80 1.81 16.61 6.07
N ARG A 81 2.04 15.81 5.03
CA ARG A 81 3.32 15.12 4.79
C ARG A 81 3.95 15.45 3.44
N GLY A 82 3.30 16.26 2.62
CA GLY A 82 3.69 16.48 1.23
C GLY A 82 3.51 15.24 0.34
N ASP A 83 3.90 15.39 -0.92
CA ASP A 83 3.72 14.38 -1.96
C ASP A 83 4.71 13.21 -1.85
N THR A 84 5.86 13.46 -1.22
CA THR A 84 6.94 12.48 -1.02
C THR A 84 6.89 11.79 0.35
N GLY A 85 6.08 12.28 1.28
CA GLY A 85 5.97 11.71 2.64
C GLY A 85 5.23 10.38 2.71
N THR A 86 4.60 9.95 1.60
CA THR A 86 4.02 8.61 1.47
C THR A 86 4.43 7.96 0.16
N ILE A 87 4.38 6.63 0.12
CA ILE A 87 4.85 5.84 -1.02
C ILE A 87 3.93 4.64 -1.24
N GLY A 88 3.81 4.23 -2.50
CA GLY A 88 3.14 3.00 -2.90
C GLY A 88 4.06 1.79 -2.80
N LEU A 89 3.50 0.65 -2.43
CA LEU A 89 4.10 -0.66 -2.59
C LEU A 89 3.21 -1.48 -3.52
N GLU A 90 3.82 -2.23 -4.42
CA GLU A 90 3.16 -3.27 -5.20
C GLU A 90 3.57 -4.64 -4.64
N ILE A 91 2.62 -5.54 -4.48
CA ILE A 91 2.85 -6.92 -4.04
C ILE A 91 2.28 -7.84 -5.12
N VAL A 92 3.14 -8.70 -5.64
CA VAL A 92 2.81 -9.71 -6.65
C VAL A 92 2.85 -11.09 -5.98
N PRO A 93 1.80 -11.93 -6.13
CA PRO A 93 1.85 -13.31 -5.63
C PRO A 93 3.01 -14.07 -6.29
N ALA A 94 3.68 -14.92 -5.52
CA ALA A 94 4.76 -15.78 -5.97
C ALA A 94 4.22 -17.07 -6.61
#